data_AF-A0A2D8R3A5-F1
#
_entry.id   AF-A0A2D8R3A5-F1
#
_cell.length_a   1.000
_cell.length_b   1.000
_cell.length_c   1.000
_cell.angle_alpha   90.00
_cell.angle_beta   90.00
_cell.angle_gamma   90.00
#
_symmetry.space_group_name_H-M   'P 1'
#
loop_
_entity.id
_entity.type
_entity.pdbx_description
1 polymer ?
#
loop_
_entity_poly.entity_id
_entity_poly.type
_entity_poly.pdbx_seq_one_letter_code
_entity_poly.pdbx_strand_id
1 'polypeptide(L)'
;MKRLKNLHRHDRAAIVLGGPSLFEQAFDFQKLRDKQFVIFLEAQALTRWFLASGVEPDYYLMQFPDKCQGNSLHTFIFRAFLAGIESRWFLKRAHLPILRDMKANFARYFEPGQPHRGPHKRYRWKPGVFLKDSPYDLTRRLGAEVKIIANKELLDERFPGGLGRNRLHLFAQSHEQEKFDLERYYNPDDSRDLLTLRNVPF
;
A
#
# COMPACT_ATOMS: atom_id res chain seq x y z
N MET A 1 8.78 -0.56 16.13
CA MET A 1 7.39 -0.70 16.65
C MET A 1 7.25 -0.41 18.15
N LYS A 2 8.23 -0.75 19.02
CA LYS A 2 8.19 -0.42 20.47
C LYS A 2 7.75 1.03 20.80
N ARG A 3 8.20 2.01 19.99
CA ARG A 3 7.86 3.44 20.16
C ARG A 3 6.40 3.82 19.84
N LEU A 4 5.59 2.91 19.29
CA LEU A 4 4.19 3.19 18.92
C LEU A 4 3.18 2.55 19.89
N LYS A 5 3.59 1.57 20.70
CA LYS A 5 2.68 0.87 21.62
C LYS A 5 2.11 1.85 22.63
N ASN A 6 0.78 1.85 22.75
CA ASN A 6 0.02 2.72 23.65
C ASN A 6 0.21 4.24 23.42
N LEU A 7 0.93 4.67 22.38
CA LEU A 7 1.17 6.10 22.10
C LEU A 7 -0.14 6.87 21.92
N HIS A 8 -1.16 6.21 21.38
CA HIS A 8 -2.48 6.77 21.08
C HIS A 8 -3.59 6.11 21.89
N ARG A 9 -3.30 5.55 23.07
CA ARG A 9 -4.26 4.74 23.86
C ARG A 9 -5.57 5.47 24.18
N HIS A 10 -5.52 6.79 24.29
CA HIS A 10 -6.66 7.64 24.65
C HIS A 10 -7.10 8.57 23.51
N ASP A 11 -6.49 8.45 22.33
CA ASP A 11 -6.81 9.28 21.19
C ASP A 11 -7.94 8.66 20.36
N ARG A 12 -8.60 9.50 19.56
CA ARG A 12 -9.55 9.02 18.55
C ARG A 12 -8.80 8.66 17.28
N ALA A 13 -8.96 7.43 16.80
CA ALA A 13 -8.36 6.98 15.55
C ALA A 13 -9.37 7.03 14.38
N ALA A 14 -8.92 7.50 13.23
CA ALA A 14 -9.65 7.40 11.96
C ALA A 14 -8.82 6.58 10.97
N ILE A 15 -9.41 5.53 10.41
CA ILE A 15 -8.77 4.70 9.39
C ILE A 15 -9.42 5.03 8.04
N VAL A 16 -8.63 5.57 7.13
CA VAL A 16 -9.07 5.94 5.78
C VAL A 16 -8.69 4.84 4.80
N LEU A 17 -9.69 4.21 4.19
CA LEU A 17 -9.54 3.12 3.23
C LEU A 17 -9.77 3.60 1.80
N GLY A 18 -9.12 2.96 0.82
CA GLY A 18 -9.16 3.35 -0.60
C GLY A 18 -10.46 3.06 -1.37
N GLY A 19 -11.61 3.08 -0.69
CA GLY A 19 -12.92 2.87 -1.33
C GLY A 19 -13.42 4.11 -2.09
N PRO A 20 -14.28 3.94 -3.11
CA PRO A 20 -14.80 5.06 -3.90
C PRO A 20 -15.79 5.95 -3.13
N SER A 21 -16.40 5.44 -2.05
CA SER A 21 -17.46 6.14 -1.31
C SER A 21 -17.05 7.52 -0.79
N LEU A 22 -15.81 7.68 -0.31
CA LEU A 22 -15.30 8.97 0.14
C LEU A 22 -15.19 9.97 -1.01
N PHE A 23 -14.75 9.50 -2.19
CA PHE A 23 -14.62 10.32 -3.39
C PHE A 23 -16.01 10.72 -3.92
N GLU A 24 -16.93 9.77 -4.02
CA GLU A 24 -18.31 10.00 -4.49
C GLU A 24 -19.07 11.00 -3.62
N GLN A 25 -18.82 10.98 -2.31
CA GLN A 25 -19.43 11.91 -1.37
C GLN A 25 -18.66 13.23 -1.22
N ALA A 26 -17.59 13.43 -2.01
CA ALA A 26 -16.68 14.57 -1.89
C ALA A 26 -16.28 14.84 -0.43
N PHE A 27 -15.89 13.77 0.28
CA PHE A 27 -15.60 13.84 1.71
C PHE A 27 -14.50 14.86 2.01
N ASP A 28 -14.78 15.72 2.97
CA ASP A 28 -13.84 16.71 3.46
C ASP A 28 -12.98 16.12 4.59
N PHE A 29 -11.73 15.80 4.26
CA PHE A 29 -10.76 15.25 5.21
C PHE A 29 -10.40 16.21 6.34
N GLN A 30 -10.60 17.52 6.18
CA GLN A 30 -10.31 18.50 7.22
C GLN A 30 -11.16 18.25 8.47
N LYS A 31 -12.38 17.72 8.31
CA LYS A 31 -13.25 17.31 9.42
C LYS A 31 -12.61 16.30 10.38
N LEU A 32 -11.68 15.47 9.90
CA LEU A 32 -10.93 14.54 10.76
C LEU A 32 -9.92 15.31 11.63
N ARG A 33 -9.25 16.31 11.07
CA ARG A 33 -8.30 17.16 11.80
C ARG A 33 -8.99 18.08 12.79
N ASP A 34 -10.13 18.67 12.43
CA ASP A 34 -10.93 19.51 13.33
C ASP A 34 -11.45 18.72 14.54
N LYS A 35 -11.70 17.42 14.34
CA LYS A 35 -12.06 16.47 15.39
C LYS A 35 -10.85 15.80 16.04
N GLN A 36 -9.64 16.29 15.81
CA GLN A 36 -8.41 15.82 16.45
C GLN A 36 -8.22 14.30 16.37
N PHE A 37 -8.55 13.71 15.22
CA PHE A 37 -8.29 12.30 14.98
C PHE A 37 -6.81 12.07 14.67
N VAL A 38 -6.30 10.94 15.15
CA VAL A 38 -5.10 10.29 14.64
C VAL A 38 -5.49 9.54 13.36
N ILE A 39 -4.95 9.98 12.23
CA ILE A 39 -5.33 9.52 10.90
C ILE A 39 -4.36 8.44 10.42
N PHE A 40 -4.90 7.26 10.17
CA PHE A 40 -4.24 6.14 9.52
C PHE A 40 -4.74 6.03 8.08
N LEU A 41 -3.85 6.18 7.11
CA LEU A 41 -4.16 6.10 5.68
C LEU A 41 -3.69 4.76 5.12
N GLU A 42 -4.63 3.96 4.59
CA GLU A 42 -4.30 2.72 3.89
C GLU A 42 -3.56 2.99 2.56
N ALA A 43 -2.74 2.03 2.12
CA ALA A 43 -1.92 2.15 0.92
C ALA A 43 -2.69 2.68 -0.30
N GLN A 44 -3.80 2.06 -0.68
CA GLN A 44 -4.58 2.47 -1.85
C GLN A 44 -5.38 3.77 -1.65
N ALA A 45 -5.55 4.23 -0.40
CA ALA A 45 -6.18 5.51 -0.12
C ALA A 45 -5.28 6.73 -0.43
N LEU A 46 -3.95 6.52 -0.52
CA LEU A 46 -3.02 7.55 -0.94
C LEU A 46 -3.16 7.84 -2.44
N THR A 47 -3.98 8.84 -2.74
CA THR A 47 -4.30 9.28 -4.09
C THR A 47 -3.97 10.76 -4.28
N ARG A 48 -3.94 11.22 -5.54
CA ARG A 48 -3.85 12.67 -5.83
C ARG A 48 -5.01 13.46 -5.22
N TRP A 49 -6.19 12.86 -5.13
CA TRP A 49 -7.37 13.50 -4.54
C TRP A 49 -7.20 13.69 -3.03
N PHE A 50 -6.73 12.65 -2.32
CA PHE A 50 -6.39 12.77 -0.90
C PHE A 50 -5.32 13.86 -0.68
N LEU A 51 -4.23 13.84 -1.45
CA LEU A 51 -3.17 14.87 -1.35
C LEU A 51 -3.68 16.28 -1.65
N ALA A 52 -4.66 16.43 -2.56
CA ALA A 52 -5.24 17.72 -2.88
C ALA A 52 -6.11 18.31 -1.75
N SER A 53 -6.52 17.49 -0.77
CA SER A 53 -7.23 17.98 0.42
C SER A 53 -6.35 18.81 1.35
N GLY A 54 -5.01 18.72 1.22
CA GLY A 54 -4.06 19.38 2.12
C GLY A 54 -3.91 18.71 3.49
N VAL A 55 -4.72 17.69 3.81
CA VAL A 55 -4.60 16.93 5.05
C VAL A 55 -3.51 15.88 4.91
N GLU A 56 -2.55 15.90 5.81
CA GLU A 56 -1.57 14.82 5.97
C GLU A 56 -2.11 13.76 6.94
N PRO A 57 -1.86 12.47 6.73
CA PRO A 57 -2.15 11.45 7.73
C PRO A 57 -1.03 11.38 8.77
N ASP A 58 -1.31 10.86 9.96
CA ASP A 58 -0.24 10.63 10.96
C ASP A 58 0.54 9.35 10.63
N TYR A 59 -0.17 8.36 10.08
CA TYR A 59 0.38 7.08 9.68
C TYR A 59 -0.04 6.71 8.26
N TYR A 60 0.92 6.30 7.44
CA TYR A 60 0.68 5.65 6.17
C TYR A 60 0.94 4.14 6.28
N LEU A 61 -0.06 3.33 5.96
CA LEU A 61 -0.05 1.89 6.17
C LEU A 61 0.39 1.16 4.89
N MET A 62 1.67 0.82 4.82
CA MET A 62 2.28 0.04 3.75
C MET A 62 2.53 -1.42 4.20
N GLN A 63 1.51 -2.06 4.77
CA GLN A 63 1.61 -3.45 5.24
C GLN A 63 1.90 -4.45 4.10
N PHE A 64 1.42 -4.12 2.89
CA PHE A 64 1.61 -4.88 1.66
C PHE A 64 2.29 -4.01 0.58
N PRO A 65 3.62 -3.84 0.63
CA PRO A 65 4.36 -3.01 -0.32
C PRO A 65 4.12 -3.37 -1.79
N ASP A 66 3.85 -4.63 -2.12
CA ASP A 66 3.51 -5.10 -3.48
C ASP A 66 2.29 -4.37 -4.06
N LYS A 67 1.31 -4.04 -3.21
CA LYS A 67 0.12 -3.27 -3.63
C LYS A 67 0.45 -1.83 -3.99
N CYS A 68 1.59 -1.29 -3.55
CA CYS A 68 1.96 0.11 -3.79
C CYS A 68 2.62 0.36 -5.14
N GLN A 69 2.92 -0.67 -5.94
CA GLN A 69 3.59 -0.52 -7.25
C GLN A 69 2.68 0.09 -8.32
N GLY A 70 1.36 -0.04 -8.15
CA GLY A 70 0.34 0.52 -9.02
C GLY A 70 -0.89 0.97 -8.22
N ASN A 71 -1.81 1.65 -8.89
CA ASN A 71 -3.12 1.99 -8.33
C ASN A 71 -4.20 1.10 -8.97
N SER A 72 -5.47 1.32 -8.61
CA SER A 72 -6.60 0.55 -9.14
C SER A 72 -6.71 0.57 -10.66
N LEU A 73 -6.39 1.70 -11.33
CA LEU A 73 -6.39 1.78 -12.79
C LEU A 73 -5.28 0.93 -13.41
N HIS A 74 -4.06 0.98 -12.85
CA HIS A 74 -2.97 0.12 -13.30
C HIS A 74 -3.31 -1.36 -13.13
N THR A 75 -3.94 -1.71 -12.01
CA THR A 75 -4.39 -3.08 -11.73
C THR A 75 -5.43 -3.53 -12.74
N PHE A 76 -6.41 -2.68 -13.08
CA PHE A 76 -7.40 -2.97 -14.11
C PHE A 76 -6.76 -3.23 -15.47
N ILE A 77 -5.86 -2.34 -15.92
CA ILE A 77 -5.15 -2.48 -17.21
C ILE A 77 -4.33 -3.77 -17.24
N PHE A 78 -3.58 -4.03 -16.17
CA PHE A 78 -2.77 -5.24 -16.05
C PHE A 78 -3.64 -6.51 -16.14
N ARG A 79 -4.77 -6.55 -15.42
CA ARG A 79 -5.70 -7.69 -15.48
C ARG A 79 -6.28 -7.89 -16.88
N ALA A 80 -6.58 -6.81 -17.60
CA ALA A 80 -7.04 -6.89 -18.97
C ALA A 80 -5.97 -7.49 -19.91
N PHE A 81 -4.70 -7.13 -19.73
CA PHE A 81 -3.59 -7.75 -20.47
C PHE A 81 -3.52 -9.26 -20.21
N LEU A 82 -3.65 -9.69 -18.96
CA LEU A 82 -3.63 -11.12 -18.60
C LEU A 82 -4.80 -11.90 -19.20
N ALA A 83 -5.95 -11.24 -19.37
CA ALA A 83 -7.15 -11.83 -19.95
C ALA A 83 -7.20 -11.74 -21.49
N GLY A 84 -6.23 -11.06 -22.13
CA GLY A 84 -6.26 -10.80 -23.57
C GLY A 84 -7.39 -9.87 -24.01
N ILE A 85 -7.93 -9.04 -23.10
CA ILE A 85 -9.04 -8.13 -23.36
C ILE A 85 -8.52 -6.79 -23.86
N GLU A 86 -9.13 -6.24 -24.92
CA GLU A 86 -8.84 -4.89 -25.41
C GLU A 86 -9.45 -3.84 -24.46
N SER A 87 -8.65 -3.38 -23.50
CA SER A 87 -9.09 -2.46 -22.46
C SER A 87 -9.38 -1.03 -22.93
N ARG A 88 -8.96 -0.64 -24.15
CA ARG A 88 -9.14 0.74 -24.65
C ARG A 88 -10.60 1.22 -24.60
N TRP A 89 -11.55 0.32 -24.82
CA TRP A 89 -12.98 0.64 -24.88
C TRP A 89 -13.60 0.93 -23.51
N PHE A 90 -12.97 0.48 -22.43
CA PHE A 90 -13.46 0.67 -21.06
C PHE A 90 -12.82 1.85 -20.34
N LEU A 91 -11.88 2.55 -21.00
CA LEU A 91 -11.12 3.65 -20.41
C LEU A 91 -11.55 5.00 -20.97
N LYS A 92 -11.65 5.99 -20.08
CA LYS A 92 -11.77 7.41 -20.49
C LYS A 92 -10.56 7.80 -21.35
N ARG A 93 -10.75 8.70 -22.32
CA ARG A 93 -9.69 9.20 -23.22
C ARG A 93 -8.44 9.69 -22.46
N ALA A 94 -8.64 10.35 -21.31
CA ALA A 94 -7.59 10.83 -20.44
C ALA A 94 -6.67 9.73 -19.86
N HIS A 95 -7.15 8.48 -19.78
CA HIS A 95 -6.39 7.33 -19.26
C HIS A 95 -5.73 6.50 -20.36
N LEU A 96 -6.01 6.76 -21.64
CA LEU A 96 -5.39 6.03 -22.76
C LEU A 96 -3.86 6.16 -22.83
N PRO A 97 -3.24 7.30 -22.46
CA PRO A 97 -1.78 7.37 -22.39
C PRO A 97 -1.18 6.34 -21.43
N ILE A 98 -1.82 6.09 -20.29
CA ILE A 98 -1.37 5.10 -19.29
C ILE A 98 -1.45 3.69 -19.88
N LEU A 99 -2.55 3.35 -20.55
CA LEU A 99 -2.70 2.07 -21.25
C LEU A 99 -1.60 1.85 -22.28
N ARG A 100 -1.33 2.86 -23.12
CA ARG A 100 -0.31 2.78 -24.17
C ARG A 100 1.09 2.59 -23.59
N ASP A 101 1.41 3.34 -22.53
CA ASP A 101 2.67 3.22 -21.82
C ASP A 101 2.86 1.81 -21.22
N MET A 102 1.88 1.32 -20.47
CA MET A 102 1.94 -0.02 -19.88
C MET A 102 2.06 -1.13 -20.93
N LYS A 103 1.41 -0.97 -22.10
CA LYS A 103 1.49 -1.94 -23.20
C LYS A 103 2.87 -1.90 -23.88
N ALA A 104 3.37 -0.71 -24.20
CA ALA A 104 4.66 -0.53 -24.85
C ALA A 104 5.84 -0.96 -23.96
N ASN A 105 5.71 -0.75 -22.65
CA ASN A 105 6.75 -1.04 -21.66
C ASN A 105 6.42 -2.27 -20.79
N PHE A 106 5.61 -3.22 -21.28
CA PHE A 106 5.16 -4.36 -20.49
C PHE A 106 6.31 -5.14 -19.84
N ALA A 107 7.35 -5.49 -20.61
CA ALA A 107 8.50 -6.22 -20.11
C ALA A 107 9.36 -5.42 -19.12
N ARG A 108 9.22 -4.10 -19.07
CA ARG A 108 9.86 -3.24 -18.07
C ARG A 108 9.12 -3.29 -16.74
N TYR A 109 7.79 -3.36 -16.77
CA TYR A 109 6.95 -3.36 -15.56
C TYR A 109 6.75 -4.74 -14.95
N PHE A 110 6.70 -5.78 -15.79
CA PHE A 110 6.27 -7.10 -15.39
C PHE A 110 7.31 -8.19 -15.70
N GLU A 111 7.33 -9.23 -14.87
CA GLU A 111 8.12 -10.44 -15.04
C GLU A 111 7.24 -11.69 -14.92
N PRO A 112 7.69 -12.84 -15.43
CA PRO A 112 7.00 -14.11 -15.22
C PRO A 112 6.73 -14.37 -13.72
N GLY A 113 5.51 -14.77 -13.41
CA GLY A 113 5.05 -15.05 -12.05
C GLY A 113 4.90 -16.55 -11.79
N GLN A 114 3.74 -16.95 -11.30
CA GLN A 114 3.38 -18.34 -11.00
C GLN A 114 2.29 -18.82 -11.97
N PRO A 115 2.60 -19.05 -13.27
CA PRO A 115 1.60 -19.40 -14.28
C PRO A 115 0.84 -20.70 -13.94
N HIS A 116 1.46 -21.62 -13.22
CA HIS A 116 0.84 -22.86 -12.75
C HIS A 116 -0.31 -22.64 -11.75
N ARG A 117 -0.38 -21.48 -11.07
CA ARG A 117 -1.49 -21.12 -10.17
C ARG A 117 -2.67 -20.44 -10.89
N GLY A 118 -2.56 -20.27 -12.21
CA GLY A 118 -3.63 -19.78 -13.07
C GLY A 118 -3.21 -18.61 -13.97
N PRO A 119 -4.00 -18.31 -15.03
CA PRO A 119 -3.67 -17.28 -16.02
C PRO A 119 -3.43 -15.89 -15.40
N HIS A 120 -4.20 -15.58 -14.36
CA HIS A 120 -4.14 -14.31 -13.63
C HIS A 120 -2.89 -14.16 -12.73
N LYS A 121 -2.03 -15.20 -12.65
CA LYS A 121 -0.73 -15.21 -11.95
C LYS A 121 0.45 -15.36 -12.92
N ARG A 122 0.20 -15.37 -14.23
CA ARG A 122 1.22 -15.55 -15.28
C ARG A 122 2.34 -14.51 -15.20
N TYR A 123 1.99 -13.29 -14.84
CA TYR A 123 2.95 -12.21 -14.63
C TYR A 123 2.75 -11.58 -13.25
N ARG A 124 3.79 -10.92 -12.76
CA ARG A 124 3.76 -10.09 -11.56
C ARG A 124 4.57 -8.82 -11.80
N TRP A 125 4.38 -7.81 -10.95
CA TRP A 125 5.22 -6.62 -10.96
C TRP A 125 6.68 -6.98 -10.67
N LYS A 126 7.60 -6.38 -11.43
CA LYS A 126 9.03 -6.48 -11.16
C LYS A 126 9.38 -5.75 -9.86
N PRO A 127 10.21 -6.34 -8.98
CA PRO A 127 10.84 -5.63 -7.87
C PRO A 127 11.50 -4.32 -8.30
N GLY A 128 11.38 -3.28 -7.46
CA GLY A 128 11.96 -1.95 -7.69
C GLY A 128 11.23 -1.09 -8.73
N VAL A 129 10.19 -1.63 -9.38
CA VAL A 129 9.43 -0.90 -10.40
C VAL A 129 8.08 -0.46 -9.84
N PHE A 130 7.72 0.80 -10.09
CA PHE A 130 6.41 1.35 -9.77
C PHE A 130 6.00 2.36 -10.84
N LEU A 131 4.70 2.55 -11.00
CA LEU A 131 4.16 3.51 -11.95
C LEU A 131 3.98 4.88 -11.32
N LYS A 132 3.99 5.91 -12.16
CA LYS A 132 3.60 7.27 -11.77
C LYS A 132 2.21 7.25 -11.14
N ASP A 133 1.99 8.00 -10.08
CA ASP A 133 0.72 8.04 -9.33
C ASP A 133 0.31 6.71 -8.68
N SER A 134 1.24 5.76 -8.58
CA SER A 134 1.08 4.64 -7.64
C SER A 134 1.21 5.14 -6.20
N PRO A 135 0.67 4.41 -5.21
CA PRO A 135 0.85 4.78 -3.81
C PRO A 135 2.32 4.95 -3.44
N TYR A 136 3.22 4.10 -3.97
CA TYR A 136 4.66 4.25 -3.73
C TYR A 136 5.20 5.58 -4.31
N ASP A 137 4.85 5.91 -5.56
CA ASP A 137 5.24 7.18 -6.20
C ASP A 137 4.74 8.41 -5.44
N LEU A 138 3.58 8.30 -4.79
CA LEU A 138 2.95 9.40 -4.07
C LEU A 138 3.52 9.60 -2.67
N THR A 139 4.24 8.62 -2.10
CA THR A 139 4.85 8.75 -0.76
C THR A 139 5.84 9.91 -0.68
N ARG A 140 6.52 10.23 -1.78
CA ARG A 140 7.45 11.39 -1.87
C ARG A 140 6.77 12.74 -1.64
N ARG A 141 5.44 12.80 -1.71
CA ARG A 141 4.64 14.01 -1.50
C ARG A 141 4.09 14.12 -0.08
N LEU A 142 4.30 13.12 0.76
CA LEU A 142 3.92 13.17 2.17
C LEU A 142 4.95 13.98 2.96
N GLY A 143 4.49 14.89 3.83
CA GLY A 143 5.34 15.66 4.73
C GLY A 143 6.23 14.78 5.62
N ALA A 144 7.34 15.35 6.08
CA ALA A 144 8.40 14.63 6.78
C ALA A 144 7.95 13.94 8.07
N GLU A 145 6.87 14.43 8.70
CA GLU A 145 6.35 13.90 9.96
C GLU A 145 5.47 12.66 9.80
N VAL A 146 4.98 12.36 8.58
CA VAL A 146 4.10 11.20 8.38
C VAL A 146 4.90 9.90 8.55
N LYS A 147 4.49 9.08 9.51
CA LYS A 147 5.11 7.79 9.84
C LYS A 147 4.63 6.71 8.88
N ILE A 148 5.50 5.85 8.42
CA ILE A 148 5.17 4.76 7.49
C ILE A 148 5.30 3.43 8.22
N ILE A 149 4.20 2.68 8.33
CA ILE A 149 4.22 1.34 8.91
C ILE A 149 4.30 0.32 7.78
N ALA A 150 5.34 -0.51 7.75
CA ALA A 150 5.58 -1.45 6.66
C ALA A 150 6.13 -2.80 7.11
N ASN A 151 5.82 -3.85 6.34
CA ASN A 151 6.51 -5.12 6.46
C ASN A 151 7.92 -4.97 5.91
N LYS A 152 8.95 -5.25 6.73
CA LYS A 152 10.36 -5.13 6.35
C LYS A 152 10.73 -6.00 5.15
N GLU A 153 10.44 -7.29 5.22
CA GLU A 153 10.85 -8.27 4.20
C GLU A 153 10.22 -7.95 2.85
N LEU A 154 8.91 -7.66 2.84
CA LEU A 154 8.21 -7.28 1.61
C LEU A 154 8.66 -5.91 1.09
N LEU A 155 9.01 -4.97 1.97
CA LEU A 155 9.49 -3.66 1.56
C LEU A 155 10.85 -3.80 0.87
N ASP A 156 11.77 -4.57 1.46
CA ASP A 156 13.10 -4.83 0.90
C ASP A 156 12.99 -5.61 -0.42
N GLU A 157 12.09 -6.60 -0.52
CA GLU A 157 11.84 -7.35 -1.75
C GLU A 157 11.27 -6.45 -2.84
N ARG A 158 10.23 -5.66 -2.54
CA ARG A 158 9.47 -4.91 -3.56
C ARG A 158 10.13 -3.59 -3.93
N PHE A 159 10.84 -2.96 -3.00
CA PHE A 159 11.46 -1.65 -3.16
C PHE A 159 12.87 -1.65 -2.55
N PRO A 160 13.86 -2.32 -3.18
CA PRO A 160 15.21 -2.44 -2.64
C PRO A 160 15.95 -1.10 -2.50
N GLY A 161 15.52 -0.06 -3.23
CA GLY A 161 16.01 1.32 -3.05
C GLY A 161 15.53 1.99 -1.76
N GLY A 162 14.53 1.40 -1.08
CA GLY A 162 14.01 1.80 0.21
C GLY A 162 13.29 3.16 0.24
N LEU A 163 12.77 3.46 1.42
CA LEU A 163 12.24 4.77 1.80
C LEU A 163 13.14 5.37 2.89
N GLY A 164 13.04 6.69 3.11
CA GLY A 164 13.81 7.39 4.15
C GLY A 164 13.65 6.74 5.53
N ARG A 165 14.76 6.27 6.12
CA ARG A 165 14.77 5.43 7.33
C ARG A 165 14.11 6.08 8.55
N ASN A 166 14.18 7.40 8.67
CA ASN A 166 13.72 8.13 9.86
C ASN A 166 12.20 8.05 10.09
N ARG A 167 11.43 7.72 9.04
CA ARG A 167 9.97 7.67 9.06
C ARG A 167 9.42 6.24 9.09
N LEU A 168 10.29 5.24 9.01
CA LEU A 168 9.89 3.84 8.88
C LEU A 168 9.68 3.17 10.24
N HIS A 169 8.49 2.62 10.42
CA HIS A 169 8.11 1.76 11.53
C HIS A 169 7.90 0.35 10.99
N LEU A 170 8.95 -0.45 11.06
CA LEU A 170 8.98 -1.76 10.44
C LEU A 170 8.52 -2.88 11.39
N PHE A 171 7.86 -3.88 10.81
CA PHE A 171 7.54 -5.17 11.43
C PHE A 171 7.99 -6.32 10.51
N ALA A 172 8.17 -7.52 11.07
CA ALA A 172 8.50 -8.75 10.35
C ALA A 172 7.41 -9.78 10.59
N GLN A 173 7.52 -10.87 9.84
CA GLN A 173 6.67 -12.03 9.96
C GLN A 173 7.54 -13.23 10.35
N SER A 174 7.02 -14.05 11.26
CA SER A 174 7.65 -15.33 11.56
C SER A 174 7.32 -16.31 10.45
N HIS A 175 8.33 -17.01 9.95
CA HIS A 175 8.20 -18.13 9.02
C HIS A 175 7.95 -19.46 9.75
N GLU A 176 8.05 -19.48 11.08
CA GLU A 176 7.76 -20.66 11.90
C GLU A 176 6.25 -20.92 11.95
N GLN A 177 5.83 -22.12 11.57
CA GLN A 177 4.46 -22.58 11.77
C GLN A 177 4.28 -23.00 13.22
N GLU A 178 3.38 -22.33 13.93
CA GLU A 178 3.01 -22.64 15.29
C GLU A 178 1.50 -22.92 15.38
N LYS A 179 1.04 -23.51 16.48
CA LYS A 179 -0.40 -23.51 16.78
C LYS A 179 -0.85 -22.06 16.96
N PHE A 180 -2.02 -21.73 16.40
CA PHE A 180 -2.62 -20.41 16.59
C PHE A 180 -2.89 -20.16 18.08
N ASP A 181 -2.49 -18.98 18.54
CA ASP A 181 -2.65 -18.51 19.92
C ASP A 181 -3.24 -17.09 19.85
N LEU A 182 -4.46 -16.93 20.38
CA LEU A 182 -5.23 -15.69 20.33
C LEU A 182 -4.58 -14.58 21.17
N GLU A 183 -4.05 -14.92 22.33
CA GLU A 183 -3.41 -13.96 23.24
C GLU A 183 -2.14 -13.39 22.59
N ARG A 184 -1.32 -14.25 21.99
CA ARG A 184 -0.12 -13.82 21.25
C ARG A 184 -0.46 -13.06 19.96
N TYR A 185 -1.60 -13.34 19.33
CA TYR A 185 -2.06 -12.62 18.14
C TYR A 185 -2.38 -11.15 18.48
N TYR A 186 -3.10 -10.90 19.58
CA TYR A 186 -3.42 -9.54 20.03
C TYR A 186 -2.28 -8.87 20.81
N ASN A 187 -1.36 -9.65 21.37
CA ASN A 187 -0.19 -9.18 22.09
C ASN A 187 1.10 -9.68 21.41
N PRO A 188 1.40 -9.20 20.18
CA PRO A 188 2.56 -9.65 19.42
C PRO A 188 3.86 -9.28 20.14
N ASP A 189 4.85 -10.18 20.03
CA ASP A 189 6.17 -10.02 20.66
C ASP A 189 6.89 -8.79 20.08
N ASP A 190 7.03 -7.79 20.94
CA ASP A 190 7.75 -6.55 20.70
C ASP A 190 9.05 -6.48 21.51
N SER A 191 9.55 -7.58 22.08
CA SER A 191 10.75 -7.60 22.93
C SER A 191 12.04 -7.30 22.17
N ARG A 192 12.09 -7.63 20.87
CA ARG A 192 13.22 -7.34 19.96
C ARG A 192 13.10 -5.95 19.32
N ASP A 193 14.10 -5.52 18.56
CA ASP A 193 14.10 -4.20 17.90
C ASP A 193 12.92 -4.00 16.92
N LEU A 194 12.37 -5.11 16.44
CA LEU A 194 11.33 -5.17 15.43
C LEU A 194 10.16 -6.02 15.94
N LEU A 195 8.92 -5.55 15.71
CA LEU A 195 7.74 -6.35 16.02
C LEU A 195 7.70 -7.55 15.08
N THR A 196 7.49 -8.74 15.61
CA THR A 196 7.36 -9.96 14.81
C THR A 196 5.94 -10.49 14.90
N LEU A 197 5.23 -10.51 13.78
CA LEU A 197 3.90 -11.09 13.67
C LEU A 197 4.03 -12.60 13.44
N ARG A 198 3.38 -13.42 14.28
CA ARG A 198 3.37 -14.89 14.16
C ARG A 198 2.02 -15.37 13.67
N ASN A 199 1.96 -16.52 13.00
CA ASN A 199 0.72 -17.15 12.52
C ASN A 199 -0.13 -16.25 11.60
N VAL A 200 0.52 -15.42 10.77
CA VAL A 200 -0.17 -14.59 9.78
C VAL A 200 0.27 -15.00 8.38
N PRO A 201 -0.46 -15.90 7.71
CA PRO A 201 -0.13 -16.31 6.34
C PRO A 201 -0.49 -15.16 5.38
N PHE A 202 0.47 -14.74 4.55
CA PHE A 202 0.28 -13.75 3.49
C PHE A 202 0.76 -14.27 2.15
#